data_AF-A0A1H8SXV9-F1
#
_entry.id   AF-A0A1H8SXV9-F1
#
_cell.length_a   1.000
_cell.length_b   1.000
_cell.length_c   1.000
_cell.angle_alpha   90.00
_cell.angle_beta   90.00
_cell.angle_gamma   90.00
#
_symmetry.space_group_name_H-M   'P 1'
#
loop_
_entity.id
_entity.type
_entity.pdbx_description
1 polymer ?
#
loop_
_entity_poly.entity_id
_entity_poly.type
_entity_poly.pdbx_seq_one_letter_code
_entity_poly.pdbx_strand_id
1 'polypeptide(L)'
;MLDLNDRQTSLAKLKLLRELARPYADDFTLISAAGLYEPQDALDAIAAGASYVILHAGLVFAGPGLPKRVNEAIVHEKTRLLPAPEPVSFWRHWGWMCLLGIGMIFGGLLAWMIAATSVLLPYDEAFLGLKRSAIHHINHRLLHFMSHDRITLAGTMISIGVIYYQLGRYGLRHSLHWARMALLVSGTVGFLSFFLYLGYGYFDPLHAVVALLLLPLFLLSMRRNPDQPFRGPVNVRNDAVWRRAMWGQCCMVVLGFALVIGSITISGYGITTVFVPQDLAYMDTTAAQLQALNPHLVPLIAHDRAGFGGALFSDALVLLMMALWGLQQGQRWLWWTYLLGGAPAFIAAFSVHMHIGYTDFVHLSPAVFALVLYMGGLVLLYPYLMPSRPSMPCASDGRS
;
A
#
# COMPACT_ATOMS: atom_id res chain seq x y z
N MET A 1 -21.71 -10.00 25.03
CA MET A 1 -22.76 -9.62 24.05
C MET A 1 -23.99 -9.30 24.88
N LEU A 2 -24.66 -8.17 24.69
CA LEU A 2 -25.97 -7.97 25.34
C LEU A 2 -26.91 -9.09 24.86
N ASP A 3 -27.81 -9.56 25.73
CA ASP A 3 -28.86 -10.47 25.30
C ASP A 3 -29.65 -9.83 24.15
N LEU A 4 -30.11 -10.63 23.19
CA LEU A 4 -30.92 -10.15 22.07
C LEU A 4 -32.15 -9.39 22.58
N ASN A 5 -32.72 -9.84 23.71
CA ASN A 5 -33.82 -9.19 24.41
C ASN A 5 -33.43 -7.80 24.94
N ASP A 6 -32.24 -7.63 25.50
CA ASP A 6 -31.78 -6.34 26.04
C ASP A 6 -31.62 -5.31 24.92
N ARG A 7 -31.10 -5.75 23.77
CA ARG A 7 -30.95 -4.89 22.58
C ARG A 7 -32.30 -4.44 22.04
N GLN A 8 -33.23 -5.37 21.83
CA GLN A 8 -34.57 -5.04 21.34
C GLN A 8 -35.30 -4.11 22.31
N THR A 9 -35.18 -4.36 23.62
CA THR A 9 -35.73 -3.48 24.65
C THR A 9 -35.13 -2.08 24.58
N SER A 10 -33.83 -1.97 24.34
CA SER A 10 -33.13 -0.68 24.22
C SER A 10 -33.58 0.11 22.98
N LEU A 11 -33.74 -0.56 21.84
CA LEU A 11 -34.27 0.04 20.61
C LEU A 11 -35.73 0.47 20.77
N ALA A 12 -36.56 -0.35 21.42
CA ALA A 12 -37.95 0.00 21.71
C ALA A 12 -38.05 1.24 22.61
N LYS A 13 -37.18 1.35 23.63
CA LYS A 13 -37.08 2.54 24.48
C LYS A 13 -36.67 3.79 23.68
N LEU A 14 -35.67 3.69 22.80
CA LEU A 14 -35.27 4.81 21.93
C LEU A 14 -36.43 5.29 21.06
N LYS A 15 -37.16 4.36 20.46
CA LYS A 15 -38.32 4.66 19.63
C LYS A 15 -39.42 5.39 20.41
N LEU A 16 -39.76 4.87 21.58
CA LEU A 16 -40.75 5.49 22.48
C LEU A 16 -40.31 6.90 22.89
N LEU A 17 -39.05 7.09 23.30
CA LEU A 17 -38.52 8.40 23.68
C LEU A 17 -38.56 9.39 22.51
N ARG A 18 -38.25 8.95 21.28
CA ARG A 18 -38.33 9.81 20.10
C ARG A 18 -39.77 10.17 19.73
N GLU A 19 -40.72 9.25 19.88
CA GLU A 19 -42.14 9.51 19.68
C GLU A 19 -42.68 10.52 20.69
N LEU A 20 -42.31 10.38 21.97
CA LEU A 20 -42.69 11.31 23.04
C LEU A 20 -42.04 12.69 22.88
N ALA A 21 -40.81 12.75 22.38
CA ALA A 21 -40.07 13.98 22.16
C ALA A 21 -40.40 14.69 20.83
N ARG A 22 -41.32 14.14 20.02
CA ARG A 22 -41.69 14.70 18.71
C ARG A 22 -42.12 16.18 18.75
N PRO A 23 -42.83 16.68 19.78
CA PRO A 23 -43.16 18.11 19.90
C PRO A 23 -41.95 19.02 20.14
N TYR A 24 -40.82 18.45 20.59
CA TYR A 24 -39.59 19.15 20.98
C TYR A 24 -38.39 18.71 20.14
N ALA A 25 -38.64 18.19 18.92
CA ALA A 25 -37.66 17.44 18.15
C ALA A 25 -36.38 18.23 17.82
N ASP A 26 -36.48 19.55 17.66
CA ASP A 26 -35.35 20.42 17.33
C ASP A 26 -34.43 20.72 18.54
N ASP A 27 -34.96 20.61 19.77
CA ASP A 27 -34.21 20.88 21.02
C ASP A 27 -33.76 19.59 21.74
N PHE A 28 -34.24 18.42 21.31
CA PHE A 28 -34.06 17.17 22.03
C PHE A 28 -33.13 16.18 21.31
N THR A 29 -31.90 16.06 21.83
CA THR A 29 -30.88 15.13 21.35
C THR A 29 -30.94 13.79 22.09
N LEU A 30 -31.13 12.70 21.36
CA LEU A 30 -31.06 11.34 21.90
C LEU A 30 -29.72 10.69 21.54
N ILE A 31 -29.02 10.15 22.53
CA ILE A 31 -27.74 9.47 22.34
C ILE A 31 -27.88 8.02 22.78
N SER A 32 -27.56 7.07 21.90
CA SER A 32 -27.51 5.64 22.25
C SER A 32 -26.10 5.24 22.65
N ALA A 33 -25.92 4.76 23.88
CA ALA A 33 -24.61 4.42 24.45
C ALA A 33 -24.40 2.92 24.73
N ALA A 34 -25.38 2.07 24.47
CA ALA A 34 -25.33 0.65 24.82
C ALA A 34 -25.60 -0.26 23.62
N GLY A 35 -24.91 -1.41 23.60
CA GLY A 35 -25.27 -2.52 22.71
C GLY A 35 -24.72 -2.51 21.29
N LEU A 36 -23.79 -1.61 20.99
CA LEU A 36 -23.21 -1.42 19.66
C LEU A 36 -21.92 -2.23 19.49
N TYR A 37 -22.00 -3.35 18.78
CA TYR A 37 -20.87 -4.27 18.52
C TYR A 37 -20.52 -4.37 17.03
N GLU A 38 -21.44 -3.99 16.14
CA GLU A 38 -21.24 -3.97 14.69
C GLU A 38 -21.97 -2.77 14.04
N PRO A 39 -21.65 -2.41 12.78
CA PRO A 39 -22.25 -1.24 12.16
C PRO A 39 -23.78 -1.28 12.06
N GLN A 40 -24.39 -2.46 11.89
CA GLN A 40 -25.85 -2.58 11.86
C GLN A 40 -26.48 -2.09 13.18
N ASP A 41 -25.87 -2.38 14.32
CA ASP A 41 -26.41 -1.96 15.62
C ASP A 41 -26.54 -0.43 15.71
N ALA A 42 -25.58 0.30 15.11
CA ALA A 42 -25.62 1.76 15.05
C ALA A 42 -26.70 2.26 14.10
N LEU A 43 -26.88 1.61 12.94
CA LEU A 43 -27.96 1.93 12.01
C LEU A 43 -29.33 1.69 12.65
N ASP A 44 -29.51 0.58 13.37
CA ASP A 44 -30.76 0.24 14.06
C ASP A 44 -31.07 1.27 15.15
N ALA A 45 -30.05 1.71 15.92
CA ALA A 45 -30.22 2.75 16.92
C ALA A 45 -30.61 4.11 16.31
N ILE A 46 -30.00 4.49 15.20
CA ILE A 46 -30.34 5.73 14.47
C ILE A 46 -31.76 5.63 13.90
N ALA A 47 -32.14 4.49 13.31
CA ALA A 47 -33.48 4.24 12.81
C ALA A 47 -34.54 4.25 13.93
N ALA A 48 -34.18 3.82 15.14
CA ALA A 48 -35.01 3.92 16.33
C ALA A 48 -35.09 5.36 16.90
N GLY A 49 -34.38 6.33 16.31
CA GLY A 49 -34.47 7.74 16.67
C GLY A 49 -33.27 8.29 17.43
N ALA A 50 -32.14 7.59 17.55
CA ALA A 50 -30.93 8.18 18.10
C ALA A 50 -30.33 9.23 17.15
N SER A 51 -29.97 10.40 17.69
CA SER A 51 -29.22 11.44 16.97
C SER A 51 -27.73 11.10 16.87
N TYR A 52 -27.18 10.49 17.94
CA TYR A 52 -25.79 10.06 18.02
C TYR A 52 -25.67 8.68 18.66
N VAL A 53 -24.55 8.02 18.39
CA VAL A 53 -24.18 6.72 18.96
C VAL A 53 -22.82 6.80 19.64
N ILE A 54 -22.67 6.16 20.79
CA ILE A 54 -21.40 6.06 21.53
C ILE A 54 -20.96 4.59 21.55
N LEU A 55 -19.72 4.36 21.13
CA LEU A 55 -19.11 3.02 21.13
C LEU A 55 -18.38 2.80 22.45
N HIS A 56 -18.64 1.66 23.10
CA HIS A 56 -17.95 1.25 24.34
C HIS A 56 -17.41 -0.18 24.19
N ALA A 57 -18.12 -1.18 24.75
CA ALA A 57 -17.70 -2.59 24.72
C ALA A 57 -17.45 -3.12 23.30
N GLY A 58 -18.16 -2.61 22.29
CA GLY A 58 -17.95 -3.00 20.89
C GLY A 58 -16.52 -2.81 20.39
N LEU A 59 -15.79 -1.81 20.86
CA LEU A 59 -14.39 -1.58 20.48
C LEU A 59 -13.47 -2.73 20.89
N VAL A 60 -13.75 -3.36 22.05
CA VAL A 60 -12.97 -4.49 22.56
C VAL A 60 -13.15 -5.73 21.67
N PHE A 61 -14.39 -5.99 21.21
CA PHE A 61 -14.71 -7.22 20.47
C PHE A 61 -14.59 -7.08 18.95
N ALA A 62 -14.87 -5.91 18.39
CA ALA A 62 -14.81 -5.65 16.95
C ALA A 62 -13.54 -4.93 16.52
N GLY A 63 -12.70 -4.51 17.48
CA GLY A 63 -11.42 -3.88 17.25
C GLY A 63 -11.48 -2.39 16.87
N PRO A 64 -10.32 -1.76 16.63
CA PRO A 64 -10.19 -0.33 16.42
C PRO A 64 -10.81 0.15 15.09
N GLY A 65 -11.16 -0.76 14.18
CA GLY A 65 -11.84 -0.45 12.93
C GLY A 65 -13.35 -0.19 13.07
N LEU A 66 -13.95 -0.46 14.23
CA LEU A 66 -15.40 -0.30 14.43
C LEU A 66 -15.90 1.14 14.18
N PRO A 67 -15.25 2.21 14.68
CA PRO A 67 -15.68 3.59 14.41
C PRO A 67 -15.68 3.93 12.92
N LYS A 68 -14.65 3.49 12.18
CA LYS A 68 -14.57 3.66 10.73
C LYS A 68 -15.75 2.97 10.04
N ARG A 69 -15.99 1.70 10.34
CA ARG A 69 -17.07 0.91 9.72
C ARG A 69 -18.47 1.46 10.04
N VAL A 70 -18.70 1.94 11.26
CA VAL A 70 -19.95 2.60 11.66
C VAL A 70 -20.17 3.88 10.85
N ASN A 71 -19.14 4.73 10.74
CA ASN A 71 -19.23 5.95 9.94
C ASN A 71 -19.45 5.67 8.46
N GLU A 72 -18.76 4.66 7.90
CA GLU A 72 -18.96 4.22 6.51
C GLU A 72 -20.39 3.74 6.27
N ALA A 73 -21.00 3.01 7.21
CA ALA A 73 -22.40 2.58 7.14
C ALA A 73 -23.39 3.75 7.19
N ILE A 74 -23.18 4.71 8.10
CA ILE A 74 -24.01 5.92 8.19
C ILE A 74 -23.90 6.76 6.91
N VAL A 75 -22.68 6.94 6.40
CA VAL A 75 -22.44 7.66 5.15
C VAL A 75 -23.07 6.94 3.97
N HIS A 76 -22.98 5.62 3.89
CA HIS A 76 -23.64 4.84 2.85
C HIS A 76 -25.16 5.04 2.87
N GLU A 77 -25.81 4.93 4.04
CA GLU A 77 -27.26 5.18 4.17
C GLU A 77 -27.67 6.59 3.74
N LYS A 78 -26.87 7.61 4.09
CA LYS A 78 -27.13 9.00 3.68
C LYS A 78 -26.91 9.25 2.19
N THR A 79 -26.04 8.49 1.55
CA THR A 79 -25.61 8.74 0.16
C THR A 79 -26.22 7.80 -0.87
N ARG A 80 -26.77 6.64 -0.47
CA ARG A 80 -27.29 5.61 -1.38
C ARG A 80 -28.45 6.09 -2.26
N LEU A 81 -29.22 7.07 -1.79
CA LEU A 81 -30.35 7.66 -2.53
C LEU A 81 -29.96 8.93 -3.30
N LEU A 82 -28.75 9.47 -3.08
CA LEU A 82 -28.29 10.67 -3.78
C LEU A 82 -27.91 10.31 -5.22
N PRO A 83 -28.16 11.21 -6.19
CA PRO A 83 -27.76 10.99 -7.57
C PRO A 83 -26.25 10.75 -7.66
N ALA A 84 -25.86 9.83 -8.54
CA ALA A 84 -24.45 9.53 -8.78
C ALA A 84 -23.68 10.80 -9.18
N PRO A 85 -22.45 11.00 -8.70
CA PRO A 85 -21.66 12.16 -9.07
C PRO A 85 -21.30 12.08 -10.57
N GLU A 86 -21.24 13.26 -11.21
CA GLU A 86 -20.82 13.38 -12.60
C GLU A 86 -19.44 12.76 -12.83
N PRO A 87 -19.22 12.04 -13.95
CA PRO A 87 -17.95 11.40 -14.22
C PRO A 87 -16.85 12.45 -14.39
N VAL A 88 -15.74 12.21 -13.69
CA VAL A 88 -14.58 13.09 -13.75
C VAL A 88 -13.73 12.80 -14.99
N SER A 89 -13.43 13.85 -15.77
CA SER A 89 -12.50 13.78 -16.92
C SER A 89 -11.15 13.17 -16.54
N PHE A 90 -10.58 12.37 -17.45
CA PHE A 90 -9.28 11.72 -17.31
C PHE A 90 -8.17 12.70 -16.88
N TRP A 91 -8.13 13.87 -17.53
CA TRP A 91 -7.07 14.88 -17.34
C TRP A 91 -7.23 15.73 -16.08
N ARG A 92 -8.26 15.52 -15.27
CA ARG A 92 -8.48 16.34 -14.07
C ARG A 92 -7.47 16.05 -12.97
N HIS A 93 -7.26 14.78 -12.65
CA HIS A 93 -6.30 14.32 -11.63
C HIS A 93 -5.94 12.84 -11.81
N TRP A 94 -6.92 11.96 -11.99
CA TRP A 94 -6.68 10.52 -11.90
C TRP A 94 -5.91 9.94 -13.10
N GLY A 95 -6.06 10.51 -14.30
CA GLY A 95 -5.32 10.07 -15.49
C GLY A 95 -3.82 10.34 -15.41
N TRP A 96 -3.41 11.47 -14.81
CA TRP A 96 -1.99 11.77 -14.56
C TRP A 96 -1.32 10.73 -13.66
N MET A 97 -2.05 10.24 -12.66
CA MET A 97 -1.54 9.20 -11.75
C MET A 97 -1.42 7.86 -12.48
N CYS A 98 -2.37 7.54 -13.37
CA CYS A 98 -2.25 6.36 -14.23
C CYS A 98 -1.03 6.45 -15.15
N LEU A 99 -0.76 7.62 -15.74
CA LEU A 99 0.42 7.83 -16.58
C LEU A 99 1.72 7.72 -15.78
N LEU A 100 1.75 8.25 -14.55
CA LEU A 100 2.87 8.07 -13.64
C LEU A 100 3.09 6.59 -13.34
N GLY A 101 2.03 5.86 -12.99
CA GLY A 101 2.12 4.42 -12.72
C GLY A 101 2.64 3.62 -13.91
N ILE A 102 2.15 3.92 -15.12
CA ILE A 102 2.65 3.33 -16.37
C ILE A 102 4.13 3.68 -16.57
N GLY A 103 4.53 4.94 -16.35
CA GLY A 103 5.92 5.38 -16.44
C GLY A 103 6.84 4.62 -15.48
N MET A 104 6.39 4.39 -14.24
CA MET A 104 7.11 3.58 -13.25
C MET A 104 7.24 2.11 -13.66
N ILE A 105 6.21 1.51 -14.25
CA ILE A 105 6.29 0.14 -14.79
C ILE A 105 7.32 0.06 -15.91
N PHE A 106 7.26 0.97 -16.89
CA PHE A 106 8.23 1.00 -17.99
C PHE A 106 9.65 1.27 -17.49
N GLY A 107 9.83 2.22 -16.57
CA GLY A 107 11.10 2.52 -15.93
C GLY A 107 11.66 1.32 -15.18
N GLY A 108 10.82 0.61 -14.43
CA GLY A 108 11.19 -0.61 -13.72
C GLY A 108 11.58 -1.75 -14.68
N LEU A 109 10.84 -1.97 -15.77
CA LEU A 109 11.19 -2.96 -16.78
C LEU A 109 12.53 -2.64 -17.47
N LEU A 110 12.78 -1.37 -17.79
CA LEU A 110 14.05 -0.93 -18.35
C LEU A 110 15.20 -1.10 -17.35
N ALA A 111 15.00 -0.70 -16.09
CA ALA A 111 15.98 -0.88 -15.02
C ALA A 111 16.29 -2.37 -14.80
N TRP A 112 15.28 -3.24 -14.83
CA TRP A 112 15.46 -4.69 -14.76
C TRP A 112 16.34 -5.18 -15.92
N MET A 113 16.01 -4.78 -17.15
CA MET A 113 16.77 -5.18 -18.35
C MET A 113 18.24 -4.77 -18.26
N ILE A 114 18.51 -3.52 -17.84
CA ILE A 114 19.86 -2.99 -17.64
C ILE A 114 20.58 -3.79 -16.54
N ALA A 115 19.92 -3.99 -15.39
CA ALA A 115 20.49 -4.71 -14.26
C ALA A 115 20.78 -6.19 -14.54
N ALA A 116 20.00 -6.82 -15.42
CA ALA A 116 20.20 -8.21 -15.84
C ALA A 116 21.27 -8.37 -16.94
N THR A 117 21.59 -7.30 -17.68
CA THR A 117 22.49 -7.37 -18.85
C THR A 117 23.79 -6.65 -18.64
N SER A 118 23.78 -5.31 -18.62
CA SER A 118 24.98 -4.48 -18.52
C SER A 118 25.46 -4.31 -17.08
N VAL A 119 24.53 -4.29 -16.12
CA VAL A 119 24.72 -3.90 -14.71
C VAL A 119 25.15 -2.44 -14.57
N LEU A 120 26.25 -2.06 -15.22
CA LEU A 120 26.80 -0.71 -15.27
C LEU A 120 26.40 0.00 -16.56
N LEU A 121 26.14 1.29 -16.47
CA LEU A 121 25.89 2.19 -17.59
C LEU A 121 27.15 2.97 -17.97
N PRO A 122 27.24 3.58 -19.17
CA PRO A 122 28.44 4.28 -19.60
C PRO A 122 28.90 5.41 -18.66
N TYR A 123 27.96 6.09 -17.99
CA TYR A 123 28.29 7.10 -17.00
C TYR A 123 28.77 6.50 -15.66
N ASP A 124 28.38 5.27 -15.33
CA ASP A 124 28.93 4.53 -14.19
C ASP A 124 30.39 4.19 -14.44
N GLU A 125 30.72 3.67 -15.63
CA GLU A 125 32.10 3.39 -16.01
C GLU A 125 32.96 4.65 -16.05
N ALA A 126 32.39 5.77 -16.54
CA ALA A 126 33.07 7.06 -16.53
C ALA A 126 33.34 7.57 -15.11
N PHE A 127 32.40 7.41 -14.19
CA PHE A 127 32.57 7.77 -12.78
C PHE A 127 33.60 6.89 -12.08
N LEU A 128 33.62 5.59 -12.37
CA LEU A 128 34.59 4.66 -11.80
C LEU A 128 35.97 4.77 -12.45
N GLY A 129 36.07 5.29 -13.68
CA GLY A 129 37.30 5.21 -14.48
C GLY A 129 37.70 3.77 -14.85
N LEU A 130 36.80 2.80 -14.67
CA LEU A 130 37.02 1.38 -14.91
C LEU A 130 35.91 0.82 -15.80
N LYS A 131 36.31 -0.02 -16.76
CA LYS A 131 35.34 -0.80 -17.55
C LYS A 131 34.81 -1.96 -16.73
N ARG A 132 33.59 -2.41 -17.05
CA ARG A 132 32.96 -3.60 -16.47
C ARG A 132 33.87 -4.82 -16.45
N SER A 133 34.61 -5.06 -17.53
CA SER A 133 35.52 -6.21 -17.63
C SER A 133 36.63 -6.18 -16.58
N ALA A 134 37.15 -4.98 -16.26
CA ALA A 134 38.18 -4.83 -15.23
C ALA A 134 37.60 -5.13 -13.83
N ILE A 135 36.39 -4.64 -13.54
CA ILE A 135 35.69 -4.89 -12.28
C ILE A 135 35.43 -6.40 -12.10
N HIS A 136 34.99 -7.07 -13.16
CA HIS A 136 34.76 -8.52 -13.14
C HIS A 136 36.03 -9.33 -12.86
N HIS A 137 37.21 -8.88 -13.33
CA HIS A 137 38.48 -9.54 -13.02
C HIS A 137 38.93 -9.30 -11.58
N ILE A 138 38.61 -8.15 -11.00
CA ILE A 138 38.94 -7.82 -9.61
C ILE A 138 38.05 -8.63 -8.66
N ASN A 139 36.75 -8.62 -8.88
CA ASN A 139 35.79 -9.37 -8.10
C ASN A 139 34.57 -9.75 -8.95
N HIS A 140 34.50 -11.01 -9.35
CA HIS A 140 33.40 -11.55 -10.15
C HIS A 140 32.03 -11.41 -9.46
N ARG A 141 31.99 -11.40 -8.12
CA ARG A 141 30.74 -11.33 -7.33
C ARG A 141 30.23 -9.92 -7.13
N LEU A 142 31.09 -8.91 -7.26
CA LEU A 142 30.73 -7.51 -7.07
C LEU A 142 29.67 -7.04 -8.08
N LEU A 143 29.79 -7.42 -9.35
CA LEU A 143 28.77 -7.08 -10.36
C LEU A 143 27.46 -7.84 -10.13
N HIS A 144 27.53 -9.09 -9.67
CA HIS A 144 26.34 -9.84 -9.29
C HIS A 144 25.65 -9.23 -8.07
N PHE A 145 26.43 -8.73 -7.11
CA PHE A 145 25.93 -7.94 -6.00
C PHE A 145 25.26 -6.65 -6.52
N MET A 146 25.91 -5.81 -7.32
CA MET A 146 25.22 -4.60 -7.82
C MET A 146 23.94 -4.93 -8.63
N SER A 147 23.95 -6.02 -9.39
CA SER A 147 22.77 -6.53 -10.11
C SER A 147 21.62 -6.91 -9.15
N HIS A 148 21.91 -7.49 -7.99
CA HIS A 148 20.90 -7.88 -6.99
C HIS A 148 20.14 -6.67 -6.45
N ASP A 149 20.84 -5.59 -6.08
CA ASP A 149 20.23 -4.36 -5.58
C ASP A 149 19.38 -3.71 -6.69
N ARG A 150 19.91 -3.61 -7.91
CA ARG A 150 19.23 -2.97 -9.05
C ARG A 150 18.01 -3.76 -9.55
N ILE A 151 18.07 -5.09 -9.61
CA ILE A 151 16.90 -5.93 -9.97
C ILE A 151 15.83 -5.82 -8.88
N THR A 152 16.21 -5.82 -7.61
CA THR A 152 15.25 -5.69 -6.51
C THR A 152 14.57 -4.31 -6.53
N LEU A 153 15.33 -3.23 -6.75
CA LEU A 153 14.80 -1.88 -7.01
C LEU A 153 13.82 -1.89 -8.19
N ALA A 154 14.19 -2.51 -9.31
CA ALA A 154 13.33 -2.59 -10.50
C ALA A 154 11.99 -3.29 -10.20
N GLY A 155 12.00 -4.38 -9.43
CA GLY A 155 10.78 -5.05 -8.97
C GLY A 155 9.89 -4.14 -8.12
N THR A 156 10.50 -3.38 -7.19
CA THR A 156 9.79 -2.38 -6.38
C THR A 156 9.22 -1.25 -7.24
N MET A 157 9.93 -0.76 -8.25
CA MET A 157 9.41 0.26 -9.17
C MET A 157 8.16 -0.23 -9.92
N ILE A 158 8.17 -1.49 -10.38
CA ILE A 158 7.00 -2.11 -11.02
C ILE A 158 5.84 -2.22 -10.03
N SER A 159 6.10 -2.63 -8.77
CA SER A 159 5.09 -2.65 -7.69
C SER A 159 4.42 -1.29 -7.51
N ILE A 160 5.21 -0.25 -7.27
CA ILE A 160 4.73 1.13 -7.10
C ILE A 160 3.89 1.53 -8.31
N GLY A 161 4.38 1.25 -9.52
CA GLY A 161 3.68 1.60 -10.75
C GLY A 161 2.31 0.94 -10.88
N VAL A 162 2.19 -0.35 -10.56
CA VAL A 162 0.91 -1.07 -10.54
C VAL A 162 -0.02 -0.50 -9.48
N ILE A 163 0.47 -0.28 -8.26
CA ILE A 163 -0.34 0.26 -7.15
C ILE A 163 -0.83 1.67 -7.50
N TYR A 164 0.04 2.53 -8.04
CA TYR A 164 -0.31 3.90 -8.41
C TYR A 164 -1.34 3.93 -9.54
N TYR A 165 -1.18 3.09 -10.56
CA TYR A 165 -2.17 2.95 -11.62
C TYR A 165 -3.54 2.54 -11.06
N GLN A 166 -3.57 1.53 -10.20
CA GLN A 166 -4.81 1.02 -9.60
C GLN A 166 -5.47 2.06 -8.69
N LEU A 167 -4.71 2.73 -7.82
CA LEU A 167 -5.22 3.80 -6.96
C LEU A 167 -5.64 5.03 -7.76
N GLY A 168 -4.98 5.35 -8.87
CA GLY A 168 -5.46 6.35 -9.82
C GLY A 168 -6.82 5.97 -10.40
N ARG A 169 -6.91 4.78 -10.99
CA ARG A 169 -8.07 4.28 -11.74
C ARG A 169 -9.31 4.02 -10.88
N TYR A 170 -9.14 3.53 -9.65
CA TYR A 170 -10.24 3.13 -8.76
C TYR A 170 -10.39 4.06 -7.54
N GLY A 171 -9.32 4.67 -7.05
CA GLY A 171 -9.34 5.58 -5.92
C GLY A 171 -9.55 7.04 -6.34
N LEU A 172 -8.56 7.65 -7.00
CA LEU A 172 -8.61 9.06 -7.39
C LEU A 172 -9.74 9.36 -8.37
N ARG A 173 -10.09 8.42 -9.27
CA ARG A 173 -11.23 8.59 -10.18
C ARG A 173 -12.55 8.85 -9.46
N HIS A 174 -12.72 8.25 -8.28
CA HIS A 174 -13.89 8.43 -7.40
C HIS A 174 -13.58 9.36 -6.22
N SER A 175 -12.45 10.07 -6.28
CA SER A 175 -11.96 10.99 -5.27
C SER A 175 -12.03 10.47 -3.83
N LEU A 176 -11.60 9.22 -3.64
CA LEU A 176 -11.52 8.61 -2.32
C LEU A 176 -10.37 9.23 -1.52
N HIS A 177 -10.70 9.82 -0.37
CA HIS A 177 -9.76 10.53 0.50
C HIS A 177 -8.54 9.69 0.87
N TRP A 178 -8.77 8.45 1.34
CA TRP A 178 -7.69 7.56 1.79
C TRP A 178 -6.72 7.22 0.65
N ALA A 179 -7.23 7.02 -0.57
CA ALA A 179 -6.40 6.69 -1.73
C ALA A 179 -5.53 7.88 -2.14
N ARG A 180 -6.10 9.09 -2.06
CA ARG A 180 -5.35 10.34 -2.27
C ARG A 180 -4.26 10.51 -1.23
N MET A 181 -4.54 10.29 0.05
CA MET A 181 -3.54 10.38 1.11
C MET A 181 -2.43 9.33 0.93
N ALA A 182 -2.78 8.09 0.59
CA ALA A 182 -1.81 7.02 0.32
C ALA A 182 -0.84 7.40 -0.80
N LEU A 183 -1.37 7.90 -1.92
CA LEU A 183 -0.56 8.37 -3.05
C LEU A 183 0.26 9.61 -2.72
N LEU A 184 -0.30 10.55 -1.96
CA LEU A 184 0.40 11.77 -1.56
C LEU A 184 1.60 11.44 -0.68
N VAL A 185 1.40 10.68 0.38
CA VAL A 185 2.47 10.31 1.34
C VAL A 185 3.55 9.49 0.65
N SER A 186 3.15 8.42 -0.06
CA SER A 186 4.06 7.54 -0.80
C SER A 186 4.83 8.33 -1.87
N GLY A 187 4.14 9.11 -2.71
CA GLY A 187 4.76 9.90 -3.76
C GLY A 187 5.73 10.96 -3.23
N THR A 188 5.34 11.71 -2.20
CA THR A 188 6.21 12.72 -1.58
C THR A 188 7.48 12.07 -1.03
N VAL A 189 7.37 10.98 -0.29
CA VAL A 189 8.53 10.26 0.24
C VAL A 189 9.39 9.69 -0.89
N GLY A 190 8.77 9.11 -1.93
CA GLY A 190 9.48 8.59 -3.09
C GLY A 190 10.33 9.66 -3.80
N PHE A 191 9.76 10.84 -4.09
CA PHE A 191 10.52 11.93 -4.70
C PHE A 191 11.58 12.50 -3.75
N LEU A 192 11.31 12.60 -2.45
CA LEU A 192 12.30 13.06 -1.47
C LEU A 192 13.45 12.06 -1.27
N SER A 193 13.21 10.77 -1.51
CA SER A 193 14.24 9.75 -1.37
C SER A 193 15.42 9.91 -2.35
N PHE A 194 15.20 10.62 -3.47
CA PHE A 194 16.25 11.05 -4.39
C PHE A 194 17.40 11.79 -3.70
N PHE A 195 17.12 12.49 -2.59
CA PHE A 195 18.12 13.25 -1.85
C PHE A 195 18.96 12.42 -0.88
N LEU A 196 18.63 11.15 -0.64
CA LEU A 196 19.35 10.32 0.33
C LEU A 196 20.81 10.06 -0.07
N TYR A 197 21.10 9.96 -1.36
CA TYR A 197 22.44 9.61 -1.87
C TYR A 197 23.21 10.78 -2.48
N LEU A 198 22.59 11.96 -2.63
CA LEU A 198 23.25 13.14 -3.20
C LEU A 198 24.50 13.56 -2.42
N GLY A 199 24.58 13.25 -1.12
CA GLY A 199 25.74 13.52 -0.25
C GLY A 199 26.95 12.60 -0.47
N TYR A 200 26.81 11.52 -1.26
CA TYR A 200 27.87 10.51 -1.46
C TYR A 200 28.79 10.79 -2.65
N GLY A 201 28.55 11.86 -3.41
CA GLY A 201 29.42 12.27 -4.51
C GLY A 201 29.18 11.52 -5.83
N TYR A 202 28.19 10.63 -5.90
CA TYR A 202 27.69 10.03 -7.14
C TYR A 202 26.33 10.64 -7.51
N PHE A 203 26.18 11.00 -8.78
CA PHE A 203 24.95 11.54 -9.34
C PHE A 203 24.49 10.64 -10.48
N ASP A 204 23.30 10.06 -10.35
CA ASP A 204 22.64 9.25 -11.40
C ASP A 204 21.83 10.17 -12.33
N PRO A 205 22.31 10.44 -13.56
CA PRO A 205 21.61 11.31 -14.49
C PRO A 205 20.32 10.68 -15.03
N LEU A 206 20.27 9.35 -15.14
CA LEU A 206 19.08 8.66 -15.64
C LEU A 206 17.95 8.74 -14.64
N HIS A 207 18.23 8.47 -13.36
CA HIS A 207 17.27 8.64 -12.28
C HIS A 207 16.81 10.10 -12.19
N ALA A 208 17.73 11.07 -12.27
CA ALA A 208 17.38 12.49 -12.26
C ALA A 208 16.41 12.87 -13.39
N VAL A 209 16.67 12.41 -14.62
CA VAL A 209 15.79 12.67 -15.77
C VAL A 209 14.42 12.00 -15.58
N VAL A 210 14.39 10.73 -15.15
CA VAL A 210 13.13 10.03 -14.91
C VAL A 210 12.32 10.71 -13.80
N ALA A 211 12.95 11.09 -12.70
CA ALA A 211 12.30 11.82 -11.61
C ALA A 211 11.75 13.17 -12.09
N LEU A 212 12.51 13.91 -12.90
CA LEU A 212 12.07 15.18 -13.48
C LEU A 212 10.88 15.02 -14.43
N LEU A 213 10.79 13.92 -15.18
CA LEU A 213 9.66 13.61 -16.06
C LEU A 213 8.41 13.17 -15.29
N LEU A 214 8.58 12.41 -14.19
CA LEU A 214 7.45 11.89 -13.40
C LEU A 214 6.89 12.91 -12.39
N LEU A 215 7.72 13.84 -11.89
CA LEU A 215 7.30 14.83 -10.90
C LEU A 215 6.12 15.71 -11.36
N PRO A 216 6.09 16.26 -12.59
CA PRO A 216 4.92 16.99 -13.07
C PRO A 216 3.64 16.15 -13.08
N LEU A 217 3.72 14.86 -13.44
CA LEU A 217 2.57 13.95 -13.43
C LEU A 217 2.03 13.79 -12.00
N PHE A 218 2.92 13.66 -11.01
CA PHE A 218 2.53 13.60 -9.60
C PHE A 218 1.85 14.88 -9.14
N LEU A 219 2.45 16.04 -9.40
CA LEU A 219 1.91 17.34 -8.99
C LEU A 219 0.54 17.61 -9.64
N LEU A 220 0.38 17.28 -10.93
CA LEU A 220 -0.90 17.39 -11.63
C LEU A 220 -1.96 16.43 -11.08
N SER A 221 -1.56 15.22 -10.64
CA SER A 221 -2.46 14.26 -10.00
C SER A 221 -2.99 14.74 -8.65
N MET A 222 -2.17 15.48 -7.89
CA MET A 222 -2.53 15.98 -6.56
C MET A 222 -3.33 17.29 -6.60
N ARG A 223 -3.39 17.95 -7.75
CA ARG A 223 -4.09 19.22 -7.93
C ARG A 223 -5.62 19.05 -7.87
N ARG A 224 -6.30 19.91 -7.10
CA ARG A 224 -7.77 20.13 -7.11
C ARG A 224 -8.59 18.82 -7.09
N ASN A 225 -8.35 17.97 -6.09
CA ASN A 225 -9.05 16.71 -5.93
C ASN A 225 -10.12 16.81 -4.82
N PRO A 226 -11.42 16.98 -5.14
CA PRO A 226 -12.46 17.15 -4.12
C PRO A 226 -12.74 15.84 -3.40
N ASP A 227 -12.73 15.80 -2.07
CA ASP A 227 -13.05 14.56 -1.36
C ASP A 227 -14.51 14.15 -1.57
N GLN A 228 -14.73 12.88 -1.92
CA GLN A 228 -16.07 12.30 -2.00
C GLN A 228 -16.21 11.14 -1.01
N PRO A 229 -17.37 11.02 -0.34
CA PRO A 229 -17.65 9.86 0.48
C PRO A 229 -17.69 8.59 -0.39
N PHE A 230 -17.22 7.48 0.18
CA PHE A 230 -17.42 6.18 -0.45
C PHE A 230 -18.93 5.86 -0.49
N ARG A 231 -19.46 5.58 -1.69
CA ARG A 231 -20.89 5.33 -1.90
C ARG A 231 -21.24 3.86 -2.15
N GLY A 232 -20.24 2.99 -2.28
CA GLY A 232 -20.48 1.56 -2.52
C GLY A 232 -21.11 0.87 -1.30
N PRO A 233 -21.67 -0.33 -1.48
CA PRO A 233 -22.18 -1.13 -0.36
C PRO A 233 -21.10 -1.38 0.68
N VAL A 234 -21.50 -1.35 1.96
CA VAL A 234 -20.59 -1.62 3.08
C VAL A 234 -20.99 -2.83 3.90
N ASN A 235 -19.99 -3.50 4.48
CA ASN A 235 -20.22 -4.58 5.42
C ASN A 235 -20.73 -4.03 6.75
N VAL A 236 -21.91 -4.49 7.18
CA VAL A 236 -22.55 -4.06 8.44
C VAL A 236 -22.56 -5.12 9.54
N ARG A 237 -22.04 -6.32 9.25
CA ARG A 237 -22.09 -7.48 10.15
C ARG A 237 -20.70 -8.03 10.45
N ASN A 238 -20.46 -8.41 11.69
CA ASN A 238 -19.23 -9.09 12.10
C ASN A 238 -19.29 -10.60 11.81
N ASP A 239 -19.62 -10.97 10.57
CA ASP A 239 -19.77 -12.37 10.17
C ASP A 239 -18.42 -13.13 10.13
N ALA A 240 -18.47 -14.44 9.87
CA ALA A 240 -17.27 -15.26 9.82
C ALA A 240 -16.30 -14.85 8.69
N VAL A 241 -16.81 -14.28 7.60
CA VAL A 241 -16.01 -13.82 6.46
C VAL A 241 -15.23 -12.57 6.84
N TRP A 242 -15.88 -11.61 7.50
CA TRP A 242 -15.25 -10.42 8.06
C TRP A 242 -14.20 -10.78 9.12
N ARG A 243 -14.52 -11.69 10.07
CA ARG A 243 -13.57 -12.11 11.11
C ARG A 243 -12.30 -12.74 10.51
N ARG A 244 -12.43 -13.54 9.46
CA ARG A 244 -11.29 -14.08 8.70
C ARG A 244 -10.50 -12.96 8.01
N ALA A 245 -11.20 -12.01 7.41
CA ALA A 245 -10.57 -10.87 6.74
C ALA A 245 -9.77 -9.99 7.70
N MET A 246 -10.15 -9.90 8.99
CA MET A 246 -9.36 -9.17 9.99
C MET A 246 -7.98 -9.78 10.23
N TRP A 247 -7.86 -11.11 10.18
CA TRP A 247 -6.54 -11.77 10.19
C TRP A 247 -5.75 -11.46 8.91
N GLY A 248 -6.41 -11.46 7.75
CA GLY A 248 -5.77 -11.07 6.48
C GLY A 248 -5.32 -9.61 6.46
N GLN A 249 -6.13 -8.70 7.00
CA GLN A 249 -5.78 -7.30 7.20
C GLN A 249 -4.61 -7.16 8.17
N CYS A 250 -4.62 -7.89 9.29
CA CYS A 250 -3.51 -7.93 10.23
C CYS A 250 -2.21 -8.34 9.54
N CYS A 251 -2.23 -9.40 8.73
CA CYS A 251 -1.06 -9.80 7.93
C CYS A 251 -0.55 -8.66 7.03
N MET A 252 -1.45 -7.96 6.32
CA MET A 252 -1.06 -6.84 5.44
C MET A 252 -0.55 -5.62 6.21
N VAL A 253 -1.10 -5.33 7.40
CA VAL A 253 -0.62 -4.24 8.27
C VAL A 253 0.76 -4.57 8.82
N VAL A 254 0.97 -5.78 9.34
CA VAL A 254 2.28 -6.24 9.84
C VAL A 254 3.30 -6.25 8.69
N LEU A 255 2.91 -6.68 7.49
CA LEU A 255 3.74 -6.60 6.29
C LEU A 255 4.15 -5.15 5.99
N GLY A 256 3.19 -4.22 5.97
CA GLY A 256 3.46 -2.80 5.73
C GLY A 256 4.45 -2.22 6.73
N PHE A 257 4.27 -2.49 8.03
CA PHE A 257 5.24 -2.06 9.05
C PHE A 257 6.60 -2.73 8.90
N ALA A 258 6.65 -4.04 8.60
CA ALA A 258 7.90 -4.75 8.39
C ALA A 258 8.69 -4.19 7.19
N LEU A 259 8.01 -3.88 6.08
CA LEU A 259 8.62 -3.26 4.92
C LEU A 259 9.09 -1.82 5.21
N VAL A 260 8.32 -1.03 5.97
CA VAL A 260 8.75 0.31 6.43
C VAL A 260 10.03 0.24 7.27
N ILE A 261 10.08 -0.68 8.24
CA ILE A 261 11.27 -0.86 9.09
C ILE A 261 12.45 -1.33 8.25
N GLY A 262 12.23 -2.30 7.36
CA GLY A 262 13.25 -2.82 6.44
C GLY A 262 13.80 -1.74 5.52
N SER A 263 12.94 -0.92 4.93
CA SER A 263 13.35 0.16 4.02
C SER A 263 14.13 1.25 4.75
N ILE A 264 13.71 1.66 5.95
CA ILE A 264 14.47 2.60 6.80
C ILE A 264 15.85 2.02 7.12
N THR A 265 15.92 0.72 7.43
CA THR A 265 17.17 0.03 7.75
C THR A 265 18.11 0.03 6.54
N ILE A 266 17.63 -0.37 5.36
CA ILE A 266 18.42 -0.42 4.11
C ILE A 266 18.89 0.98 3.70
N SER A 267 17.99 1.98 3.74
CA SER A 267 18.38 3.37 3.48
C SER A 267 19.42 3.85 4.49
N GLY A 268 19.26 3.53 5.78
CA GLY A 268 20.21 3.85 6.84
C GLY A 268 21.60 3.28 6.58
N TYR A 269 21.70 2.00 6.19
CA TYR A 269 22.97 1.40 5.75
C TYR A 269 23.53 2.11 4.52
N GLY A 270 22.68 2.38 3.51
CA GLY A 270 23.08 3.11 2.30
C GLY A 270 23.68 4.49 2.57
N ILE A 271 23.27 5.15 3.65
CA ILE A 271 23.80 6.46 4.07
C ILE A 271 24.73 6.41 5.29
N THR A 272 25.26 5.25 5.65
CA THR A 272 26.25 5.14 6.73
C THR A 272 27.39 4.21 6.34
N THR A 273 27.30 2.92 6.70
CA THR A 273 28.38 1.93 6.52
C THR A 273 28.34 1.22 5.18
N VAL A 274 27.27 1.41 4.38
CA VAL A 274 26.98 0.86 3.04
C VAL A 274 26.78 -0.66 3.03
N PHE A 275 27.67 -1.41 3.66
CA PHE A 275 27.68 -2.87 3.69
C PHE A 275 27.22 -3.42 5.05
N VAL A 276 26.52 -4.55 4.98
CA VAL A 276 26.32 -5.47 6.11
C VAL A 276 27.33 -6.62 6.02
N PRO A 277 27.60 -7.34 7.13
CA PRO A 277 28.59 -8.43 7.13
C PRO A 277 28.34 -9.51 6.07
N GLN A 278 27.07 -9.80 5.78
CA GLN A 278 26.64 -10.78 4.78
C GLN A 278 27.06 -10.37 3.36
N ASP A 279 27.07 -9.06 3.05
CA ASP A 279 27.47 -8.57 1.73
C ASP A 279 28.96 -8.83 1.48
N LEU A 280 29.77 -8.50 2.49
CA LEU A 280 31.21 -8.67 2.47
C LEU A 280 31.60 -10.15 2.43
N ALA A 281 30.88 -10.99 3.16
CA ALA A 281 31.04 -12.44 3.12
C ALA A 281 30.67 -13.02 1.74
N TYR A 282 29.57 -12.55 1.13
CA TYR A 282 29.19 -12.99 -0.21
C TYR A 282 30.22 -12.62 -1.26
N MET A 283 30.76 -11.39 -1.20
CA MET A 283 31.77 -10.88 -2.12
C MET A 283 33.20 -11.35 -1.82
N ASP A 284 33.43 -12.03 -0.69
CA ASP A 284 34.76 -12.44 -0.21
C ASP A 284 35.76 -11.27 -0.16
N THR A 285 35.35 -10.16 0.45
CA THR A 285 36.16 -8.93 0.51
C THR A 285 35.84 -8.10 1.77
N THR A 286 36.53 -6.97 1.94
CA THR A 286 36.25 -6.00 3.00
C THR A 286 35.95 -4.62 2.42
N ALA A 287 35.19 -3.81 3.15
CA ALA A 287 34.91 -2.42 2.74
C ALA A 287 36.20 -1.61 2.53
N ALA A 288 37.23 -1.83 3.36
CA ALA A 288 38.53 -1.18 3.22
C ALA A 288 39.26 -1.58 1.93
N GLN A 289 39.19 -2.86 1.54
CA GLN A 289 39.75 -3.33 0.27
C GLN A 289 39.01 -2.73 -0.92
N LEU A 290 37.67 -2.68 -0.88
CA LEU A 290 36.86 -2.05 -1.95
C LEU A 290 37.18 -0.55 -2.09
N GLN A 291 37.31 0.17 -0.97
CA GLN A 291 37.70 1.58 -0.97
C GLN A 291 39.11 1.80 -1.51
N ALA A 292 40.06 0.93 -1.18
CA ALA A 292 41.43 0.99 -1.67
C ALA A 292 41.54 0.64 -3.16
N LEU A 293 40.67 -0.25 -3.67
CA LEU A 293 40.60 -0.61 -5.09
C LEU A 293 40.09 0.56 -5.93
N ASN A 294 39.01 1.21 -5.50
CA ASN A 294 38.49 2.39 -6.17
C ASN A 294 37.68 3.25 -5.20
N PRO A 295 38.07 4.52 -4.95
CA PRO A 295 37.36 5.38 -4.00
C PRO A 295 35.92 5.72 -4.43
N HIS A 296 35.58 5.52 -5.70
CA HIS A 296 34.25 5.78 -6.27
C HIS A 296 33.30 4.57 -6.20
N LEU A 297 33.80 3.38 -5.86
CA LEU A 297 32.96 2.18 -5.85
C LEU A 297 31.95 2.18 -4.69
N VAL A 298 32.40 2.56 -3.49
CA VAL A 298 31.53 2.63 -2.31
C VAL A 298 30.42 3.68 -2.48
N PRO A 299 30.70 4.91 -2.96
CA PRO A 299 29.66 5.87 -3.36
C PRO A 299 28.60 5.34 -4.32
N LEU A 300 29.02 4.58 -5.34
CA LEU A 300 28.10 4.01 -6.34
C LEU A 300 27.17 2.96 -5.71
N ILE A 301 27.70 2.11 -4.83
CA ILE A 301 26.91 1.10 -4.12
C ILE A 301 25.99 1.75 -3.07
N ALA A 302 26.48 2.79 -2.38
CA ALA A 302 25.70 3.59 -1.45
C ALA A 302 24.46 4.19 -2.14
N HIS A 303 24.63 4.72 -3.36
CA HIS A 303 23.53 5.17 -4.21
C HIS A 303 22.50 4.07 -4.47
N ASP A 304 22.92 2.91 -4.95
CA ASP A 304 22.02 1.81 -5.30
C ASP A 304 21.19 1.36 -4.08
N ARG A 305 21.80 1.29 -2.90
CA ARG A 305 21.12 0.93 -1.64
C ARG A 305 20.19 1.99 -1.11
N ALA A 306 20.64 3.24 -1.07
CA ALA A 306 19.81 4.35 -0.62
C ALA A 306 18.60 4.54 -1.55
N GLY A 307 18.81 4.40 -2.87
CA GLY A 307 17.76 4.43 -3.89
C GLY A 307 16.77 3.27 -3.74
N PHE A 308 17.26 2.03 -3.57
CA PHE A 308 16.41 0.87 -3.30
C PHE A 308 15.60 1.05 -2.01
N GLY A 309 16.24 1.38 -0.89
CA GLY A 309 15.55 1.60 0.38
C GLY A 309 14.52 2.73 0.30
N GLY A 310 14.82 3.81 -0.42
CA GLY A 310 13.89 4.92 -0.67
C GLY A 310 12.65 4.50 -1.46
N ALA A 311 12.84 3.76 -2.56
CA ALA A 311 11.74 3.21 -3.35
C ALA A 311 10.91 2.21 -2.52
N LEU A 312 11.55 1.32 -1.77
CA LEU A 312 10.86 0.35 -0.92
C LEU A 312 10.06 1.05 0.18
N PHE A 313 10.56 2.14 0.74
CA PHE A 313 9.83 2.91 1.76
C PHE A 313 8.56 3.54 1.17
N SER A 314 8.66 4.11 -0.04
CA SER A 314 7.50 4.62 -0.78
C SER A 314 6.44 3.52 -1.01
N ASP A 315 6.86 2.35 -1.49
CA ASP A 315 6.00 1.18 -1.74
C ASP A 315 5.34 0.65 -0.45
N ALA A 316 6.13 0.56 0.63
CA ALA A 316 5.67 0.11 1.93
C ALA A 316 4.58 1.02 2.52
N LEU A 317 4.74 2.35 2.40
CA LEU A 317 3.78 3.32 2.90
C LEU A 317 2.44 3.22 2.16
N VAL A 318 2.44 3.09 0.83
CA VAL A 318 1.19 2.95 0.08
C VAL A 318 0.48 1.63 0.42
N LEU A 319 1.21 0.52 0.56
CA LEU A 319 0.66 -0.76 0.98
C LEU A 319 0.09 -0.71 2.41
N LEU A 320 0.82 -0.10 3.35
CA LEU A 320 0.38 0.06 4.73
C LEU A 320 -0.90 0.90 4.81
N MET A 321 -0.95 2.02 4.10
CA MET A 321 -2.13 2.91 4.10
C MET A 321 -3.34 2.25 3.40
N MET A 322 -3.11 1.46 2.35
CA MET A 322 -4.15 0.61 1.76
C MET A 322 -4.69 -0.41 2.77
N ALA A 323 -3.83 -1.03 3.57
CA ALA A 323 -4.23 -2.03 4.57
C ALA A 323 -4.96 -1.41 5.76
N LEU A 324 -4.56 -0.20 6.18
CA LEU A 324 -5.18 0.51 7.29
C LEU A 324 -6.54 1.12 6.93
N TRP A 325 -6.67 1.71 5.72
CA TRP A 325 -7.82 2.55 5.39
C TRP A 325 -8.64 2.08 4.19
N GLY A 326 -8.05 1.31 3.27
CA GLY A 326 -8.66 1.00 1.98
C GLY A 326 -9.59 -0.21 1.97
N LEU A 327 -9.49 -1.12 2.94
CA LEU A 327 -10.21 -2.40 2.91
C LEU A 327 -11.72 -2.24 3.08
N GLN A 328 -12.46 -2.71 2.06
CA GLN A 328 -13.91 -2.68 2.00
C GLN A 328 -14.45 -3.95 1.31
N GLN A 329 -15.50 -4.56 1.86
CA GLN A 329 -16.05 -5.81 1.31
C GLN A 329 -16.46 -5.64 -0.15
N GLY A 330 -16.17 -6.64 -0.97
CA GLY A 330 -16.55 -6.64 -2.39
C GLY A 330 -15.72 -5.73 -3.30
N GLN A 331 -14.74 -5.00 -2.78
CA GLN A 331 -13.81 -4.21 -3.60
C GLN A 331 -12.74 -5.11 -4.23
N ARG A 332 -13.17 -5.86 -5.27
CA ARG A 332 -12.35 -6.83 -6.00
C ARG A 332 -11.03 -6.27 -6.53
N TRP A 333 -11.03 -4.99 -6.94
CA TRP A 333 -9.85 -4.33 -7.45
C TRP A 333 -8.72 -4.24 -6.41
N LEU A 334 -9.04 -4.12 -5.10
CA LEU A 334 -8.02 -4.08 -4.04
C LEU A 334 -7.26 -5.40 -3.94
N TRP A 335 -7.94 -6.54 -4.06
CA TRP A 335 -7.29 -7.84 -4.01
C TRP A 335 -6.33 -8.02 -5.20
N TRP A 336 -6.77 -7.61 -6.39
CA TRP A 336 -5.90 -7.59 -7.57
C TRP A 336 -4.75 -6.60 -7.43
N THR A 337 -4.96 -5.44 -6.80
CA THR A 337 -3.87 -4.49 -6.52
C THR A 337 -2.86 -5.09 -5.56
N TYR A 338 -3.28 -5.78 -4.49
CA TYR A 338 -2.33 -6.50 -3.63
C TYR A 338 -1.57 -7.55 -4.41
N LEU A 339 -2.27 -8.41 -5.17
CA LEU A 339 -1.63 -9.50 -5.92
C LEU A 339 -0.64 -9.00 -6.97
N LEU A 340 -1.06 -8.07 -7.82
CA LEU A 340 -0.27 -7.57 -8.93
C LEU A 340 0.76 -6.52 -8.51
N GLY A 341 0.49 -5.80 -7.42
CA GLY A 341 1.43 -4.86 -6.82
C GLY A 341 2.56 -5.58 -6.10
N GLY A 342 2.25 -6.52 -5.20
CA GLY A 342 3.29 -7.19 -4.41
C GLY A 342 4.12 -8.22 -5.17
N ALA A 343 3.55 -8.91 -6.17
CA ALA A 343 4.24 -10.02 -6.85
C ALA A 343 5.55 -9.61 -7.56
N PRO A 344 5.62 -8.52 -8.35
CA PRO A 344 6.86 -8.11 -9.03
C PRO A 344 8.05 -7.92 -8.08
N ALA A 345 7.85 -7.30 -6.91
CA ALA A 345 8.91 -7.08 -5.94
C ALA A 345 9.46 -8.40 -5.37
N PHE A 346 8.58 -9.32 -4.98
CA PHE A 346 9.01 -10.64 -4.50
C PHE A 346 9.65 -11.49 -5.60
N ILE A 347 9.10 -11.49 -6.81
CA ILE A 347 9.69 -12.21 -7.95
C ILE A 347 11.11 -11.68 -8.21
N ALA A 348 11.29 -10.36 -8.25
CA ALA A 348 12.60 -9.74 -8.42
C ALA A 348 13.58 -10.16 -7.32
N ALA A 349 13.20 -9.95 -6.06
CA ALA A 349 14.04 -10.27 -4.91
C ALA A 349 14.46 -11.74 -4.90
N PHE A 350 13.51 -12.69 -4.92
CA PHE A 350 13.86 -14.10 -4.83
C PHE A 350 14.56 -14.62 -6.07
N SER A 351 14.15 -14.20 -7.28
CA SER A 351 14.79 -14.69 -8.52
C SER A 351 16.27 -14.30 -8.58
N VAL A 352 16.61 -13.05 -8.26
CA VAL A 352 18.01 -12.62 -8.35
C VAL A 352 18.89 -13.27 -7.28
N HIS A 353 18.40 -13.38 -6.04
CA HIS A 353 19.16 -14.02 -4.95
C HIS A 353 19.46 -15.49 -5.25
N MET A 354 18.49 -16.22 -5.81
CA MET A 354 18.69 -17.61 -6.23
C MET A 354 19.60 -17.72 -7.45
N HIS A 355 19.52 -16.79 -8.39
CA HIS A 355 20.32 -16.81 -9.61
C HIS A 355 21.81 -16.54 -9.33
N ILE A 356 22.11 -15.60 -8.44
CA ILE A 356 23.50 -15.23 -8.10
C ILE A 356 24.08 -16.04 -6.93
N GLY A 357 23.26 -16.84 -6.24
CA GLY A 357 23.67 -17.62 -5.08
C GLY A 357 23.82 -16.83 -3.79
N TYR A 358 23.33 -15.59 -3.71
CA TYR A 358 23.32 -14.80 -2.48
C TYR A 358 22.16 -15.25 -1.59
N THR A 359 22.34 -16.38 -0.90
CA THR A 359 21.26 -17.12 -0.20
C THR A 359 21.48 -17.22 1.30
N ASP A 360 22.22 -16.28 1.88
CA ASP A 360 22.41 -16.22 3.33
C ASP A 360 21.06 -16.16 4.07
N PHE A 361 20.92 -16.99 5.11
CA PHE A 361 19.66 -17.13 5.82
C PHE A 361 19.26 -15.84 6.55
N VAL A 362 20.21 -15.16 7.18
CA VAL A 362 19.94 -13.93 7.94
C VAL A 362 19.49 -12.83 6.97
N HIS A 363 20.21 -12.69 5.86
CA HIS A 363 19.91 -11.73 4.79
C HIS A 363 18.53 -11.97 4.16
N LEU A 364 18.17 -13.23 3.86
CA LEU A 364 16.93 -13.56 3.16
C LEU A 364 15.71 -13.67 4.10
N SER A 365 15.92 -13.88 5.41
CA SER A 365 14.83 -14.10 6.37
C SER A 365 13.76 -13.00 6.41
N PRO A 366 14.07 -11.69 6.31
CA PRO A 366 13.03 -10.66 6.30
C PRO A 366 12.14 -10.74 5.06
N ALA A 367 12.72 -11.08 3.90
CA ALA A 367 11.97 -11.26 2.66
C ALA A 367 11.06 -12.49 2.71
N VAL A 368 11.53 -13.60 3.29
CA VAL A 368 10.71 -14.81 3.51
C VAL A 368 9.56 -14.53 4.46
N PHE A 369 9.82 -13.84 5.57
CA PHE A 369 8.78 -13.41 6.50
C PHE A 369 7.73 -12.54 5.82
N ALA A 370 8.17 -11.54 5.05
CA ALA A 370 7.28 -10.68 4.27
C ALA A 370 6.44 -11.48 3.25
N LEU A 371 7.02 -12.47 2.58
CA LEU A 371 6.31 -13.32 1.63
C LEU A 371 5.21 -14.16 2.31
N VAL A 372 5.49 -14.73 3.48
CA VAL A 372 4.51 -15.49 4.26
C VAL A 372 3.32 -14.61 4.67
N LEU A 373 3.60 -13.39 5.17
CA LEU A 373 2.55 -12.43 5.51
C LEU A 373 1.74 -12.01 4.28
N TYR A 374 2.41 -11.75 3.16
CA TYR A 374 1.76 -11.37 1.91
C TYR A 374 0.82 -12.46 1.39
N MET A 375 1.29 -13.71 1.32
CA MET A 375 0.48 -14.84 0.88
C MET A 375 -0.67 -15.13 1.85
N GLY A 376 -0.41 -15.13 3.15
CA GLY A 376 -1.43 -15.28 4.19
C GLY A 376 -2.50 -14.19 4.09
N GLY A 377 -2.09 -12.93 3.91
CA GLY A 377 -2.97 -11.79 3.70
C GLY A 377 -3.86 -11.96 2.48
N LEU A 378 -3.29 -12.33 1.32
CA LEU A 378 -4.05 -12.55 0.08
C LEU A 378 -5.09 -13.64 0.22
N VAL A 379 -4.72 -14.78 0.81
CA VAL A 379 -5.62 -15.93 1.01
C VAL A 379 -6.76 -15.59 1.96
N LEU A 380 -6.45 -14.96 3.11
CA LEU A 380 -7.45 -14.63 4.13
C LEU A 380 -8.38 -13.49 3.70
N LEU A 381 -7.90 -12.53 2.90
CA LEU A 381 -8.71 -11.43 2.37
C LEU A 381 -9.58 -11.85 1.18
N TYR A 382 -9.25 -12.93 0.47
CA TYR A 382 -9.92 -13.31 -0.77
C TYR A 382 -11.45 -13.43 -0.62
N PRO A 383 -12.02 -14.20 0.33
CA PRO A 383 -13.47 -14.35 0.40
C PRO A 383 -14.22 -13.05 0.71
N TYR A 384 -13.56 -12.10 1.40
CA TYR A 384 -14.13 -10.82 1.77
C TYR A 384 -14.08 -9.79 0.63
N LEU A 385 -12.99 -9.75 -0.13
CA LEU A 385 -12.85 -8.85 -1.28
C LEU A 385 -13.49 -9.41 -2.56
N MET A 386 -13.58 -10.74 -2.68
CA MET A 386 -14.12 -11.50 -3.81
C MET A 386 -15.37 -12.32 -3.41
N PRO A 387 -16.44 -11.69 -2.88
CA PRO A 387 -17.66 -12.44 -2.59
C PRO A 387 -18.25 -13.00 -3.89
N SER A 388 -18.72 -14.25 -3.82
CA SER A 388 -19.57 -14.86 -4.84
C SER A 388 -20.78 -13.95 -5.05
N ARG A 389 -21.15 -13.68 -6.31
CA ARG A 389 -22.36 -12.88 -6.59
C ARG A 389 -23.55 -13.56 -5.89
N PRO A 390 -24.44 -12.83 -5.21
CA PRO A 390 -25.73 -13.40 -4.85
C PRO A 390 -26.42 -13.84 -6.14
N SER A 391 -26.92 -15.08 -6.18
CA SER A 391 -27.89 -15.50 -7.18
C SER A 391 -29.05 -14.51 -7.13
N MET A 392 -29.30 -13.76 -8.21
CA MET A 392 -30.51 -12.95 -8.30
C MET A 392 -31.72 -13.88 -8.05
N PRO A 393 -32.71 -13.48 -7.24
CA PRO A 393 -33.97 -14.22 -7.19
C PRO A 393 -34.53 -14.28 -8.60
N CYS A 394 -34.82 -15.49 -9.08
CA CYS A 394 -35.53 -15.69 -10.33
C CYS A 394 -36.83 -14.88 -10.25
N ALA A 395 -36.99 -13.90 -11.15
CA ALA A 395 -38.24 -13.17 -11.26
C ALA A 395 -39.33 -14.21 -11.52
N SER A 396 -40.25 -14.38 -10.59
CA SER A 396 -41.47 -15.14 -10.83
C SER A 396 -42.20 -14.46 -11.98
N ASP A 397 -42.23 -15.12 -13.14
CA ASP A 397 -43.05 -14.73 -14.28
C ASP A 397 -44.51 -14.65 -13.84
N GLY A 398 -44.97 -13.44 -13.56
CA GLY A 398 -46.38 -13.12 -13.43
C GLY A 398 -47.00 -13.11 -14.82
N ARG A 399 -47.53 -14.27 -15.25
CA ARG A 399 -48.59 -14.33 -16.26
C ARG A 399 -49.85 -14.81 -15.57
N SER A 400 -50.72 -13.86 -15.26
CA SER A 400 -52.17 -14.06 -15.14
C SER A 400 -52.81 -13.87 -16.50
#